data_AF-A0A257VIA6-F1
#
_entry.id   AF-A0A257VIA6-F1
#
_cell.length_a   1.000
_cell.length_b   1.000
_cell.length_c   1.000
_cell.angle_alpha   90.00
_cell.angle_beta   90.00
_cell.angle_gamma   90.00
#
_symmetry.space_group_name_H-M   'P 1'
#
loop_
_entity.id
_entity.type
_entity.pdbx_description
1 polymer ?
#
loop_
_entity_poly.entity_id
_entity_poly.type
_entity_poly.pdbx_seq_one_letter_code
_entity_poly.pdbx_strand_id
1 'polypeptide(L)'
;MRWFLSVLFIASAFGANVKLYLADGTWHWVREYQVLADRVRYYSVERSDWEEIPLSLADLKRTQADVASRTEADTAEKKAEAEEAQAEREMRREIRSVPAEPGVYLLGESAKMTPLAQAELKVVNDKRRSILKAIAPVPFLMGKSTLEIDGTAGKTMLSQERPEFYMRLSDAERFGLVKLWPGTNKKIPSRIVEKWEIVPVVKEVVTERQEVEIFRKQVGDDLYKVWPMETLPPGEYAWIQFTEGKANTQAWDFAIVRGK
;
A
#
# COMPACT_ATOMS: atom_id res chain seq x y z
N MET A 1 5.66 44.76 60.87
CA MET A 1 6.23 44.39 59.55
C MET A 1 5.40 43.26 58.98
N ARG A 2 4.53 43.54 58.00
CA ARG A 2 3.79 42.50 57.26
C ARG A 2 4.55 42.21 55.99
N TRP A 3 5.20 41.06 55.97
CA TRP A 3 5.96 40.56 54.83
C TRP A 3 4.94 40.05 53.79
N PHE A 4 4.71 40.81 52.72
CA PHE A 4 3.90 40.32 51.60
C PHE A 4 4.75 39.31 50.83
N LEU A 5 4.42 38.02 50.95
CA LEU A 5 4.87 36.98 50.02
C LEU A 5 4.39 37.37 48.62
N SER A 6 5.32 37.82 47.78
CA SER A 6 5.07 37.99 46.35
C SER A 6 5.09 36.60 45.73
N VAL A 7 3.91 36.05 45.45
CA VAL A 7 3.79 34.79 44.70
C VAL A 7 4.08 35.11 43.24
N LEU A 8 5.31 34.82 42.80
CA LEU A 8 5.71 34.91 41.40
C LEU A 8 5.17 33.67 40.67
N PHE A 9 4.10 33.82 39.86
CA PHE A 9 3.67 32.77 38.94
C PHE A 9 4.44 32.93 37.63
N ILE A 10 5.56 32.22 37.50
CA ILE A 10 6.33 32.16 36.26
C ILE A 10 5.62 31.17 35.32
N ALA A 11 4.78 31.68 34.42
CA ALA A 11 4.31 30.94 33.27
C ALA A 11 5.13 31.38 32.05
N SER A 12 6.25 30.71 31.78
CA SER A 12 7.08 30.96 30.60
C SER A 12 6.69 30.01 29.47
N ALA A 13 6.11 30.54 28.40
CA ALA A 13 6.01 29.82 27.12
C ALA A 13 7.30 30.08 26.32
N PHE A 14 8.14 29.05 26.16
CA PHE A 14 9.39 29.13 25.39
C PHE A 14 9.21 28.53 23.99
N GLY A 15 9.64 29.25 22.95
CA GLY A 15 10.06 28.66 21.67
C GLY A 15 9.30 29.06 20.40
N ALA A 16 8.07 29.57 20.51
CA ALA A 16 7.31 30.08 19.36
C ALA A 16 6.66 31.41 19.71
N ASN A 17 6.56 32.33 18.75
CA ASN A 17 5.86 33.60 18.98
C ASN A 17 4.42 33.31 19.43
N VAL A 18 3.97 34.05 20.44
CA VAL A 18 2.65 33.94 21.09
C VAL A 18 1.89 35.24 20.85
N LYS A 19 0.57 35.15 20.66
CA LYS A 19 -0.30 36.31 20.69
C LYS A 19 -0.65 36.63 22.14
N LEU A 20 -0.12 37.72 22.67
CA LEU A 20 -0.58 38.27 23.94
C LEU A 20 -1.84 39.11 23.67
N TYR A 21 -2.99 38.59 24.06
CA TYR A 21 -4.27 39.29 23.89
C TYR A 21 -4.48 40.34 24.97
N LEU A 22 -5.03 41.48 24.58
CA LEU A 22 -5.43 42.56 25.46
C LEU A 22 -6.95 42.55 25.69
N ALA A 23 -7.39 43.17 26.79
CA ALA A 23 -8.79 43.22 27.18
C ALA A 23 -9.69 43.99 26.20
N ASP A 24 -9.10 44.85 25.36
CA ASP A 24 -9.79 45.57 24.28
C ASP A 24 -9.96 44.74 23.00
N GLY A 25 -9.46 43.50 22.98
CA GLY A 25 -9.53 42.58 21.85
C GLY A 25 -8.37 42.69 20.86
N THR A 26 -7.44 43.64 21.05
CA THR A 26 -6.19 43.71 20.30
C THR A 26 -5.17 42.69 20.81
N TRP A 27 -4.05 42.52 20.11
CA TRP A 27 -3.02 41.56 20.50
C TRP A 27 -1.63 42.03 20.07
N HIS A 28 -0.62 41.56 20.79
CA HIS A 28 0.80 41.77 20.47
C HIS A 28 1.50 40.45 20.15
N TRP A 29 2.41 40.46 19.18
CA TRP A 29 3.33 39.34 18.98
C TRP A 29 4.45 39.38 20.02
N VAL A 30 4.48 38.37 20.88
CA VAL A 30 5.46 38.27 21.96
C VAL A 30 6.24 36.98 21.87
N ARG A 31 7.54 37.02 22.16
CA ARG A 31 8.38 35.82 22.20
C ARG A 31 8.21 35.06 23.52
N GLU A 32 8.09 35.80 24.60
CA GLU A 32 7.89 35.30 25.96
C GLU A 32 7.20 36.39 26.80
N TYR A 33 6.47 35.96 27.84
CA TYR A 33 5.86 36.86 28.81
C TYR A 33 5.97 36.31 30.22
N GLN A 34 5.93 37.20 31.20
CA GLN A 34 6.01 36.93 32.63
C GLN A 34 4.87 37.68 33.32
N VAL A 35 4.09 36.95 34.12
CA VAL A 35 2.99 37.54 34.90
C VAL A 35 3.53 37.91 36.28
N LEU A 36 3.58 39.20 36.58
CA LEU A 36 3.93 39.75 37.89
C LEU A 36 2.65 40.16 38.65
N ALA A 37 2.79 40.65 39.89
CA ALA A 37 1.65 40.92 40.75
C ALA A 37 0.70 42.00 40.22
N ASP A 38 1.23 43.06 39.59
CA ASP A 38 0.48 44.22 39.09
C ASP A 38 0.57 44.41 37.57
N ARG A 39 1.48 43.69 36.91
CA ARG A 39 1.83 43.89 35.50
C ARG A 39 2.20 42.58 34.79
N VAL A 40 2.05 42.57 33.47
CA VAL A 40 2.60 41.54 32.58
C VAL A 40 3.78 42.15 31.85
N ARG A 41 4.95 41.53 32.02
CA ARG A 41 6.19 41.91 31.31
C ARG A 41 6.37 40.95 30.14
N TYR A 42 6.57 41.45 28.92
CA TYR A 42 6.69 40.61 27.73
C TYR A 42 7.77 41.10 26.77
N TYR A 43 8.35 40.19 25.99
CA TYR A 43 9.32 40.53 24.96
C TYR A 43 8.62 40.69 23.61
N SER A 44 8.50 41.92 23.14
CA SER A 44 7.86 42.28 21.88
C SER A 44 8.71 41.83 20.70
N VAL A 45 8.13 41.03 19.79
CA VAL A 45 8.84 40.58 18.58
C VAL A 45 9.05 41.76 17.61
N GLU A 46 8.09 42.69 17.57
CA GLU A 46 8.11 43.83 16.66
C GLU A 46 9.17 44.85 17.04
N ARG A 47 9.32 45.10 18.34
CA ARG A 47 10.30 46.07 18.86
C ARG A 47 11.61 45.43 19.30
N SER A 48 11.65 44.10 19.34
CA SER A 48 12.80 43.31 19.83
C SER A 48 13.27 43.76 21.22
N ASP A 49 12.33 44.17 22.07
CA ASP A 49 12.60 44.70 23.41
C ASP A 49 11.53 44.26 24.42
N TRP A 50 11.84 44.39 25.71
CA TRP A 50 10.94 44.13 26.82
C TRP A 50 9.99 45.30 27.08
N GLU A 51 8.70 44.99 27.17
CA GLU A 51 7.64 45.94 27.47
C GLU A 51 6.82 45.47 28.67
N GLU A 52 6.13 46.41 29.33
CA GLU A 52 5.29 46.13 30.49
C GLU A 52 3.90 46.73 30.30
N ILE A 53 2.88 45.97 30.65
CA ILE A 53 1.48 46.41 30.66
C ILE A 53 0.83 46.05 32.00
N PRO A 54 -0.11 46.88 32.51
CA PRO A 54 -0.92 46.51 33.67
C PRO A 54 -1.63 45.17 33.50
N LEU A 55 -1.70 44.37 34.57
CA LEU A 55 -2.35 43.05 34.54
C LEU A 55 -3.83 43.15 34.14
N SER A 56 -4.50 44.25 34.48
CA SER A 56 -5.89 44.51 34.14
C SER A 56 -6.15 44.69 32.64
N LEU A 57 -5.11 45.00 31.85
CA LEU A 57 -5.21 45.16 30.40
C LEU A 57 -4.90 43.88 29.62
N ALA A 58 -4.35 42.84 30.27
CA ALA A 58 -3.99 41.58 29.62
C ALA A 58 -5.11 40.54 29.75
N ASP A 59 -5.55 39.96 28.62
CA ASP A 59 -6.43 38.80 28.60
C ASP A 59 -5.60 37.50 28.60
N LEU A 60 -5.16 37.12 29.79
CA LEU A 60 -4.36 35.90 29.99
C LEU A 60 -5.16 34.62 29.74
N LYS A 61 -6.49 34.63 29.93
CA LYS A 61 -7.33 33.45 29.67
C LYS A 61 -7.35 33.14 28.18
N ARG A 62 -7.58 34.17 27.36
CA ARG A 62 -7.57 34.02 25.89
C ARG A 62 -6.17 33.69 25.38
N THR A 63 -5.14 34.31 25.92
CA THR A 63 -3.74 34.02 25.58
C THR A 63 -3.38 32.56 25.87
N GLN A 64 -3.70 32.05 27.06
CA GLN A 64 -3.43 30.65 27.42
C GLN A 64 -4.25 29.66 26.58
N ALA A 65 -5.51 29.99 26.27
CA ALA A 65 -6.34 29.16 25.40
C ALA A 65 -5.80 29.06 23.97
N ASP A 66 -5.33 30.19 23.40
CA ASP A 66 -4.70 30.23 22.07
C ASP A 66 -3.40 29.42 22.04
N VAL A 67 -2.56 29.60 23.07
CA VAL A 67 -1.32 28.82 23.23
C VAL A 67 -1.63 27.33 23.34
N ALA A 68 -2.57 26.93 24.20
CA ALA A 68 -2.95 25.53 24.37
C ALA A 68 -3.46 24.93 23.05
N SER A 69 -4.40 25.59 22.38
CA SER A 69 -4.95 25.13 21.10
C SER A 69 -3.89 24.99 20.01
N ARG A 70 -2.95 25.96 19.92
CA ARG A 70 -1.84 25.87 18.97
C ARG A 70 -0.87 24.74 19.31
N THR A 71 -0.53 24.55 20.59
CA THR A 71 0.34 23.44 20.99
C THR A 71 -0.31 22.09 20.72
N GLU A 72 -1.63 21.96 20.95
CA GLU A 72 -2.37 20.76 20.62
C GLU A 72 -2.34 20.49 19.11
N ALA A 73 -2.61 21.51 18.29
CA ALA A 73 -2.52 21.41 16.84
C ALA A 73 -1.11 21.00 16.36
N ASP A 74 -0.06 21.68 16.83
CA ASP A 74 1.34 21.39 16.48
C ASP A 74 1.75 19.97 16.92
N THR A 75 1.27 19.51 18.09
CA THR A 75 1.57 18.14 18.55
C THR A 75 0.81 17.09 17.75
N ALA A 76 -0.42 17.38 17.33
CA ALA A 76 -1.20 16.50 16.47
C ALA A 76 -0.56 16.40 15.07
N GLU A 77 -0.14 17.53 14.50
CA GLU A 77 0.57 17.59 13.23
C GLU A 77 1.90 16.81 13.29
N LYS A 78 2.73 17.05 14.31
CA LYS A 78 3.98 16.29 14.49
C LYS A 78 3.77 14.79 14.67
N LYS A 79 2.67 14.38 15.33
CA LYS A 79 2.31 12.96 15.44
C LYS A 79 1.91 12.40 14.08
N ALA A 80 1.07 13.11 13.33
CA ALA A 80 0.68 12.71 11.98
C ALA A 80 1.90 12.60 11.06
N GLU A 81 2.79 13.59 11.03
CA GLU A 81 4.04 13.54 10.26
C GLU A 81 4.94 12.37 10.69
N ALA A 82 5.06 12.10 11.99
CA ALA A 82 5.84 10.99 12.49
C ALA A 82 5.25 9.63 12.08
N GLU A 83 3.93 9.49 12.11
CA GLU A 83 3.20 8.30 11.66
C GLU A 83 3.36 8.10 10.15
N GLU A 84 3.20 9.15 9.35
CA GLU A 84 3.43 9.12 7.89
C GLU A 84 4.88 8.72 7.56
N ALA A 85 5.86 9.33 8.21
CA ALA A 85 7.28 9.00 8.03
C ALA A 85 7.63 7.58 8.49
N GLN A 86 6.93 7.04 9.48
CA GLN A 86 7.06 5.63 9.88
C GLN A 86 6.49 4.71 8.80
N ALA A 87 5.27 4.97 8.34
CA ALA A 87 4.61 4.20 7.28
C ALA A 87 5.45 4.19 5.98
N GLU A 88 6.03 5.33 5.60
CA GLU A 88 6.90 5.39 4.42
C GLU A 88 8.18 4.55 4.60
N ARG A 89 8.78 4.58 5.79
CA ARG A 89 9.97 3.77 6.10
C ARG A 89 9.66 2.28 6.08
N GLU A 90 8.50 1.88 6.58
CA GLU A 90 8.03 0.49 6.53
C GLU A 90 7.77 0.03 5.10
N MET A 91 7.06 0.83 4.30
CA MET A 91 6.84 0.55 2.89
C MET A 91 8.16 0.40 2.12
N ARG A 92 9.14 1.28 2.37
CA ARG A 92 10.48 1.17 1.76
C ARG A 92 11.21 -0.10 2.18
N ARG A 93 11.04 -0.56 3.43
CA ARG A 93 11.63 -1.83 3.91
C ARG A 93 10.94 -3.03 3.26
N GLU A 94 9.63 -3.01 3.15
CA GLU A 94 8.82 -4.04 2.46
C GLU A 94 9.25 -4.16 1.00
N ILE A 95 9.39 -3.05 0.27
CA ILE A 95 9.85 -3.08 -1.12
C ILE A 95 11.26 -3.65 -1.25
N ARG A 96 12.19 -3.30 -0.34
CA ARG A 96 13.57 -3.82 -0.35
C ARG A 96 13.67 -5.29 0.03
N SER A 97 12.69 -5.85 0.75
CA SER A 97 12.69 -7.27 1.12
C SER A 97 12.21 -8.17 -0.01
N VAL A 98 11.58 -7.61 -1.06
CA VAL A 98 11.21 -8.37 -2.25
C VAL A 98 12.47 -8.84 -2.97
N PRO A 99 12.59 -10.16 -3.23
CA PRO A 99 13.74 -10.70 -3.96
C PRO A 99 13.92 -10.07 -5.35
N ALA A 100 15.14 -10.17 -5.87
CA ALA A 100 15.53 -9.56 -7.14
C ALA A 100 15.15 -10.44 -8.35
N GLU A 101 14.90 -11.73 -8.14
CA GLU A 101 14.50 -12.66 -9.19
C GLU A 101 13.08 -12.32 -9.72
N PRO A 102 12.83 -12.50 -11.02
CA PRO A 102 11.47 -12.41 -11.57
C PRO A 102 10.55 -13.48 -10.95
N GLY A 103 9.30 -13.10 -10.69
CA GLY A 103 8.31 -13.99 -10.12
C GLY A 103 7.26 -13.29 -9.29
N VAL A 104 6.45 -14.10 -8.60
CA VAL A 104 5.35 -13.63 -7.76
C VAL A 104 5.65 -13.98 -6.30
N TYR A 105 5.53 -13.01 -5.41
CA TYR A 105 5.82 -13.11 -3.99
C TYR A 105 4.59 -12.73 -3.18
N LEU A 106 4.11 -13.63 -2.34
CA LEU A 106 3.02 -13.37 -1.39
C LEU A 106 3.55 -12.54 -0.21
N LEU A 107 2.81 -11.49 0.14
CA LEU A 107 3.02 -10.74 1.37
C LEU A 107 2.31 -11.44 2.54
N GLY A 108 3.07 -12.04 3.45
CA GLY A 108 2.54 -12.64 4.68
C GLY A 108 2.31 -11.61 5.79
N GLU A 109 1.59 -12.03 6.85
CA GLU A 109 1.21 -11.18 8.00
C GLU A 109 2.39 -10.48 8.71
N SER A 110 3.60 -11.06 8.64
CA SER A 110 4.82 -10.52 9.24
C SER A 110 5.70 -9.74 8.25
N ALA A 111 5.11 -9.22 7.17
CA ALA A 111 5.82 -8.62 6.03
C ALA A 111 6.86 -9.57 5.39
N LYS A 112 6.67 -10.88 5.57
CA LYS A 112 7.54 -11.91 5.00
C LYS A 112 7.12 -12.19 3.56
N MET A 113 8.06 -12.02 2.64
CA MET A 113 7.90 -12.35 1.23
C MET A 113 8.06 -13.86 1.02
N THR A 114 7.02 -14.52 0.50
CA THR A 114 7.07 -15.95 0.18
C THR A 114 6.89 -16.14 -1.32
N PRO A 115 7.88 -16.70 -2.04
CA PRO A 115 7.74 -16.92 -3.49
C PRO A 115 6.67 -17.95 -3.79
N LEU A 116 5.85 -17.68 -4.81
CA LEU A 116 4.98 -18.68 -5.42
C LEU A 116 5.80 -19.49 -6.43
N ALA A 117 5.55 -20.79 -6.48
CA ALA A 117 6.14 -21.64 -7.49
C ALA A 117 5.52 -21.35 -8.86
N GLN A 118 6.35 -21.23 -9.89
CA GLN A 118 5.86 -21.17 -11.26
C GLN A 118 5.24 -22.52 -11.65
N ALA A 119 4.03 -22.47 -12.20
CA ALA A 119 3.29 -23.65 -12.61
C ALA A 119 3.81 -24.22 -13.94
N GLU A 120 3.82 -25.55 -14.06
CA GLU A 120 4.09 -26.20 -15.34
C GLU A 120 2.80 -26.19 -16.19
N LEU A 121 2.84 -25.45 -17.29
CA LEU A 121 1.70 -25.28 -18.19
C LEU A 121 1.73 -26.29 -19.33
N LYS A 122 0.55 -26.84 -19.64
CA LYS A 122 0.36 -27.83 -20.70
C LYS A 122 -0.77 -27.40 -21.61
N VAL A 123 -0.50 -27.41 -22.91
CA VAL A 123 -1.54 -27.19 -23.91
C VAL A 123 -2.24 -28.52 -24.19
N VAL A 124 -3.55 -28.54 -24.07
CA VAL A 124 -4.42 -29.70 -24.31
C VAL A 124 -5.34 -29.40 -25.48
N ASN A 125 -5.40 -30.32 -26.43
CA ASN A 125 -6.38 -30.33 -27.52
C ASN A 125 -7.14 -31.66 -27.52
N ASP A 126 -8.10 -31.82 -28.44
CA ASP A 126 -9.00 -32.98 -28.52
C ASP A 126 -8.31 -34.36 -28.52
N LYS A 127 -7.01 -34.43 -28.82
CA LYS A 127 -6.29 -35.72 -28.94
C LYS A 127 -4.94 -35.79 -28.23
N ARG A 128 -4.34 -34.68 -27.82
CA ARG A 128 -2.95 -34.64 -27.33
C ARG A 128 -2.75 -33.55 -26.28
N ARG A 129 -1.76 -33.77 -25.42
CA ARG A 129 -1.24 -32.82 -24.43
C ARG A 129 0.24 -32.58 -24.71
N SER A 130 0.67 -31.32 -24.79
CA SER A 130 2.08 -30.93 -24.95
C SER A 130 2.48 -29.90 -23.90
N ILE A 131 3.71 -30.01 -23.38
CA ILE A 131 4.24 -29.06 -22.39
C ILE A 131 4.60 -27.76 -23.09
N LEU A 132 4.14 -26.63 -22.55
CA LEU A 132 4.50 -25.31 -23.04
C LEU A 132 5.83 -24.87 -22.42
N LYS A 133 6.87 -24.70 -23.24
CA LYS A 133 8.11 -24.03 -22.83
C LYS A 133 8.07 -22.62 -23.42
N ALA A 134 8.36 -21.59 -22.62
CA ALA A 134 8.23 -20.16 -22.95
C ALA A 134 8.93 -19.67 -24.23
N ILE A 135 9.58 -20.54 -25.00
CA ILE A 135 10.42 -20.24 -26.17
C ILE A 135 10.09 -21.14 -27.38
N ALA A 136 9.15 -22.09 -27.28
CA ALA A 136 8.87 -23.01 -28.39
C ALA A 136 7.89 -22.39 -29.41
N PRO A 137 8.19 -22.38 -30.72
CA PRO A 137 7.18 -22.09 -31.74
C PRO A 137 6.11 -23.19 -31.65
N VAL A 138 4.92 -22.82 -31.19
CA VAL A 138 3.83 -23.77 -30.96
C VAL A 138 3.54 -24.51 -32.27
N PRO A 139 3.68 -25.85 -32.30
CA PRO A 139 3.46 -26.61 -33.52
C PRO A 139 1.96 -26.62 -33.83
N PHE A 140 1.56 -25.82 -34.82
CA PHE A 140 0.31 -25.90 -35.59
C PHE A 140 -0.88 -26.52 -34.83
N LEU A 141 -1.33 -25.85 -33.78
CA LEU A 141 -2.62 -26.16 -33.17
C LEU A 141 -3.69 -25.50 -34.05
N MET A 142 -4.35 -26.27 -34.90
CA MET A 142 -5.58 -25.81 -35.57
C MET A 142 -6.78 -26.11 -34.67
N GLY A 143 -7.60 -25.10 -34.37
CA GLY A 143 -8.84 -25.24 -33.61
C GLY A 143 -8.74 -24.82 -32.14
N LYS A 144 -9.66 -25.32 -31.32
CA LYS A 144 -9.78 -24.99 -29.89
C LYS A 144 -8.76 -25.77 -29.07
N SER A 145 -8.11 -25.12 -28.11
CA SER A 145 -7.16 -25.74 -27.18
C SER A 145 -7.30 -25.09 -25.80
N THR A 146 -6.86 -25.78 -24.76
CA THR A 146 -6.85 -25.26 -23.38
C THR A 146 -5.42 -25.23 -22.85
N LEU A 147 -5.10 -24.15 -22.14
CA LEU A 147 -3.87 -24.05 -21.37
C LEU A 147 -4.15 -24.49 -19.93
N GLU A 148 -3.54 -25.60 -19.51
CA GLU A 148 -3.86 -26.28 -18.27
C GLU A 148 -2.68 -26.41 -17.32
N ILE A 149 -2.96 -26.37 -16.02
CA ILE A 149 -2.07 -26.77 -14.93
C ILE A 149 -2.55 -28.13 -14.42
N ASP A 150 -1.64 -29.06 -14.19
CA ASP A 150 -1.99 -30.35 -13.62
C ASP A 150 -2.39 -30.25 -12.14
N GLY A 151 -3.26 -31.17 -11.72
CA GLY A 151 -3.72 -31.29 -10.34
C GLY A 151 -5.04 -30.58 -10.07
N THR A 152 -5.68 -30.98 -8.98
CA THR A 152 -6.99 -30.47 -8.54
C THR A 152 -6.91 -29.12 -7.83
N ALA A 153 -5.77 -28.80 -7.23
CA ALA A 153 -5.58 -27.59 -6.43
C ALA A 153 -4.13 -27.13 -6.46
N GLY A 154 -3.92 -25.84 -6.22
CA GLY A 154 -2.60 -25.23 -6.12
C GLY A 154 -1.86 -25.68 -4.87
N LYS A 155 -0.51 -25.64 -4.93
CA LYS A 155 0.32 -26.00 -3.76
C LYS A 155 0.19 -24.99 -2.63
N THR A 156 -0.06 -23.72 -2.97
CA THR A 156 -0.22 -22.63 -2.02
C THR A 156 -1.71 -22.45 -1.72
N MET A 157 -2.11 -22.66 -0.46
CA MET A 157 -3.48 -22.45 0.01
C MET A 157 -3.53 -21.23 0.91
N LEU A 158 -4.44 -20.31 0.61
CA LEU A 158 -4.59 -19.03 1.29
C LEU A 158 -5.99 -18.96 1.91
N SER A 159 -6.06 -18.66 3.22
CA SER A 159 -7.31 -18.36 3.91
C SER A 159 -7.66 -16.87 3.86
N GLN A 160 -6.71 -16.01 3.48
CA GLN A 160 -6.92 -14.59 3.31
C GLN A 160 -7.75 -14.34 2.04
N GLU A 161 -8.85 -13.62 2.19
CA GLU A 161 -9.80 -13.32 1.12
C GLU A 161 -9.31 -12.25 0.14
N ARG A 162 -8.39 -11.37 0.57
CA ARG A 162 -7.75 -10.33 -0.26
C ARG A 162 -6.23 -10.39 -0.11
N PRO A 163 -5.58 -11.43 -0.67
CA PRO A 163 -4.14 -11.57 -0.56
C PRO A 163 -3.40 -10.51 -1.38
N GLU A 164 -2.33 -9.99 -0.80
CA GLU A 164 -1.44 -9.03 -1.43
C GLU A 164 -0.18 -9.71 -1.95
N PHE A 165 0.25 -9.31 -3.13
CA PHE A 165 1.44 -9.86 -3.77
C PHE A 165 2.33 -8.77 -4.31
N TYR A 166 3.59 -9.13 -4.46
CA TYR A 166 4.57 -8.41 -5.26
C TYR A 166 4.88 -9.24 -6.50
N MET A 167 4.81 -8.62 -7.67
CA MET A 167 5.14 -9.23 -8.94
C MET A 167 6.32 -8.51 -9.56
N ARG A 168 7.42 -9.24 -9.77
CA ARG A 168 8.57 -8.76 -10.52
C ARG A 168 8.54 -9.38 -11.90
N LEU A 169 8.45 -8.55 -12.92
CA LEU A 169 8.39 -9.01 -14.30
C LEU A 169 9.78 -9.44 -14.80
N SER A 170 9.81 -10.48 -15.63
CA SER A 170 11.03 -10.86 -16.36
C SER A 170 11.27 -9.99 -17.58
N ASP A 171 10.17 -9.53 -18.20
CA ASP A 171 10.11 -8.81 -19.45
C ASP A 171 8.95 -7.81 -19.36
N ALA A 172 8.95 -6.78 -20.20
CA ALA A 172 7.87 -5.79 -20.29
C ALA A 172 6.61 -6.40 -20.95
N GLU A 173 5.96 -7.31 -20.24
CA GLU A 173 4.77 -8.05 -20.66
C GLU A 173 3.53 -7.64 -19.87
N ARG A 174 2.36 -8.06 -20.37
CA ARG A 174 1.11 -7.90 -19.61
C ARG A 174 1.06 -8.94 -18.50
N PHE A 175 0.38 -8.58 -17.42
CA PHE A 175 0.06 -9.49 -16.35
C PHE A 175 -1.34 -9.25 -15.81
N GLY A 176 -1.88 -10.26 -15.14
CA GLY A 176 -3.21 -10.19 -14.53
C GLY A 176 -3.47 -11.34 -13.57
N LEU A 177 -4.59 -11.25 -12.85
CA LEU A 177 -5.09 -12.33 -12.02
C LEU A 177 -6.24 -13.01 -12.77
N VAL A 178 -6.22 -14.34 -12.81
CA VAL A 178 -7.30 -15.13 -13.41
C VAL A 178 -7.83 -16.16 -12.43
N LYS A 179 -9.14 -16.42 -12.52
CA LYS A 179 -9.77 -17.59 -11.90
C LYS A 179 -9.65 -18.79 -12.83
N LEU A 180 -9.28 -19.94 -12.28
CA LEU A 180 -9.09 -21.14 -13.07
C LEU A 180 -10.41 -21.90 -13.24
N TRP A 181 -10.71 -22.35 -14.47
CA TRP A 181 -11.81 -23.30 -14.66
C TRP A 181 -11.38 -24.71 -14.23
N PRO A 182 -12.31 -25.56 -13.78
CA PRO A 182 -12.03 -26.98 -13.66
C PRO A 182 -11.66 -27.58 -15.03
N GLY A 183 -10.70 -28.49 -15.03
CA GLY A 183 -10.31 -29.27 -16.20
C GLY A 183 -11.47 -30.11 -16.76
N THR A 184 -11.46 -30.33 -18.07
CA THR A 184 -12.52 -31.08 -18.76
C THR A 184 -12.33 -32.59 -18.66
N ASN A 185 -11.09 -33.06 -18.44
CA ASN A 185 -10.78 -34.48 -18.37
C ASN A 185 -11.09 -35.05 -16.97
N LYS A 186 -12.11 -35.91 -16.89
CA LYS A 186 -12.51 -36.57 -15.64
C LYS A 186 -11.48 -37.56 -15.09
N LYS A 187 -10.56 -38.06 -15.90
CA LYS A 187 -9.54 -39.05 -15.49
C LYS A 187 -8.25 -38.40 -15.01
N ILE A 188 -7.89 -37.25 -15.57
CA ILE A 188 -6.66 -36.54 -15.26
C ILE A 188 -7.06 -35.16 -14.75
N PRO A 189 -7.05 -34.93 -13.43
CA PRO A 189 -7.44 -33.65 -12.88
C PRO A 189 -6.50 -32.55 -13.36
N SER A 190 -7.08 -31.47 -13.85
CA SER A 190 -6.37 -30.27 -14.27
C SER A 190 -7.21 -29.03 -13.99
N ARG A 191 -6.59 -27.87 -14.14
CA ARG A 191 -7.20 -26.54 -13.99
C ARG A 191 -6.83 -25.71 -15.21
N ILE A 192 -7.82 -25.11 -15.86
CA ILE A 192 -7.63 -24.36 -17.11
C ILE A 192 -7.35 -22.90 -16.75
N VAL A 193 -6.24 -22.37 -17.26
CA VAL A 193 -5.83 -20.97 -17.12
C VAL A 193 -6.41 -20.12 -18.25
N GLU A 194 -6.35 -20.64 -19.48
CA GLU A 194 -6.81 -19.95 -20.68
C GLU A 194 -7.46 -20.95 -21.64
N LYS A 195 -8.46 -20.51 -22.40
CA LYS A 195 -8.93 -21.23 -23.58
C LYS A 195 -8.46 -20.50 -24.82
N TRP A 196 -7.91 -21.23 -25.77
CA TRP A 196 -7.31 -20.72 -26.99
C TRP A 196 -8.14 -21.11 -28.19
N GLU A 197 -8.35 -20.17 -29.09
CA GLU A 197 -8.83 -20.38 -30.45
C GLU A 197 -7.81 -19.80 -31.43
N ILE A 198 -7.22 -20.67 -32.24
CA ILE A 198 -6.07 -20.30 -33.08
C ILE A 198 -6.54 -20.04 -34.50
N VAL A 199 -6.31 -18.83 -34.98
CA VAL A 199 -6.72 -18.38 -36.31
C VAL A 199 -5.67 -18.85 -37.35
N PRO A 200 -6.01 -19.81 -38.24
CA PRO A 200 -4.99 -20.54 -39.03
C PRO A 200 -4.17 -19.69 -40.01
N VAL A 201 -4.73 -18.59 -40.49
CA VAL A 201 -4.12 -17.78 -41.57
C VAL A 201 -3.11 -16.77 -41.02
N VAL A 202 -3.42 -16.15 -39.89
CA VAL A 202 -2.61 -15.07 -39.28
C VAL A 202 -1.76 -15.54 -38.08
N LYS A 203 -1.91 -16.80 -37.65
CA LYS A 203 -1.20 -17.40 -36.51
C LYS A 203 -1.42 -16.63 -35.19
N GLU A 204 -2.54 -15.95 -35.07
CA GLU A 204 -2.95 -15.25 -33.86
C GLU A 204 -3.74 -16.20 -32.95
N VAL A 205 -3.49 -16.08 -31.64
CA VAL A 205 -4.20 -16.85 -30.61
C VAL A 205 -5.23 -15.95 -29.96
N VAL A 206 -6.51 -16.23 -30.19
CA VAL A 206 -7.61 -15.62 -29.44
C VAL A 206 -7.72 -16.34 -28.10
N THR A 207 -7.66 -15.60 -27.01
CA THR A 207 -7.60 -16.14 -25.65
C THR A 207 -8.82 -15.74 -24.83
N GLU A 208 -9.52 -16.70 -24.23
CA GLU A 208 -10.56 -16.49 -23.23
C GLU A 208 -9.97 -16.73 -21.82
N ARG A 209 -10.22 -15.80 -20.89
CA ARG A 209 -9.76 -15.82 -19.49
C ARG A 209 -10.92 -15.46 -18.55
N GLN A 210 -10.97 -16.05 -17.35
CA GLN A 210 -11.78 -15.47 -16.26
C GLN A 210 -10.92 -14.43 -15.54
N GLU A 211 -10.80 -13.24 -16.12
CA GLU A 211 -10.04 -12.16 -15.49
C GLU A 211 -10.71 -11.73 -14.18
N VAL A 212 -9.87 -11.48 -13.19
CA VAL A 212 -10.27 -10.91 -11.90
C VAL A 212 -9.74 -9.49 -11.85
N GLU A 213 -10.58 -8.55 -11.46
CA GLU A 213 -10.16 -7.17 -11.32
C GLU A 213 -9.14 -7.01 -10.19
N ILE A 214 -8.07 -6.26 -10.47
CA ILE A 214 -6.95 -6.05 -9.56
C ILE A 214 -6.63 -4.57 -9.43
N PHE A 215 -6.14 -4.19 -8.26
CA PHE A 215 -5.33 -3.00 -8.13
C PHE A 215 -3.86 -3.33 -8.38
N ARG A 216 -3.15 -2.37 -8.96
CA ARG A 216 -1.70 -2.43 -9.16
C ARG A 216 -1.08 -1.09 -8.80
N LYS A 217 0.08 -1.15 -8.14
CA LYS A 217 0.93 0.02 -7.87
C LYS A 217 2.36 -0.32 -8.22
N GLN A 218 2.97 0.43 -9.12
CA GLN A 218 4.40 0.30 -9.39
C GLN A 218 5.18 0.89 -8.23
N VAL A 219 6.11 0.11 -7.68
CA VAL A 219 6.88 0.47 -6.48
C VAL A 219 8.40 0.42 -6.71
N GLY A 220 8.82 0.04 -7.91
CA GLY A 220 10.21 0.00 -8.35
C GLY A 220 10.30 -0.42 -9.82
N ASP A 221 11.52 -0.66 -10.28
CA ASP A 221 11.80 -1.12 -11.63
C ASP A 221 11.25 -2.53 -11.82
N ASP A 222 10.30 -2.67 -12.76
CA ASP A 222 9.56 -3.89 -13.08
C ASP A 222 8.91 -4.59 -11.87
N LEU A 223 8.73 -3.86 -10.77
CA LEU A 223 8.16 -4.36 -9.51
C LEU A 223 6.82 -3.68 -9.22
N TYR A 224 5.79 -4.52 -9.10
CA TYR A 224 4.42 -4.09 -8.85
C TYR A 224 3.89 -4.73 -7.57
N LYS A 225 3.29 -3.91 -6.70
CA LYS A 225 2.39 -4.41 -5.67
C LYS A 225 1.02 -4.63 -6.31
N VAL A 226 0.44 -5.81 -6.16
CA VAL A 226 -0.80 -6.22 -6.83
C VAL A 226 -1.71 -6.95 -5.86
N TRP A 227 -3.02 -6.67 -5.93
CA TRP A 227 -4.02 -7.30 -5.06
C TRP A 227 -5.41 -7.26 -5.69
N PRO A 228 -6.32 -8.18 -5.33
CA PRO A 228 -7.70 -8.20 -5.82
C PRO A 228 -8.50 -6.95 -5.43
N MET A 229 -9.29 -6.43 -6.39
CA MET A 229 -10.20 -5.31 -6.14
C MET A 229 -11.36 -5.68 -5.22
N GLU A 230 -11.83 -6.92 -5.31
CA GLU A 230 -12.85 -7.51 -4.43
C GLU A 230 -12.30 -8.71 -3.65
N THR A 231 -13.04 -9.16 -2.65
CA THR A 231 -12.76 -10.43 -1.97
C THR A 231 -12.82 -11.58 -2.97
N LEU A 232 -11.79 -12.42 -2.98
CA LEU A 232 -11.76 -13.63 -3.79
C LEU A 232 -12.66 -14.70 -3.14
N PRO A 233 -13.69 -15.21 -3.84
CA PRO A 233 -14.42 -16.37 -3.34
C PRO A 233 -13.52 -17.62 -3.35
N PRO A 234 -13.83 -18.64 -2.53
CA PRO A 234 -13.10 -19.91 -2.55
C PRO A 234 -13.00 -20.51 -3.95
N GLY A 235 -11.81 -20.95 -4.32
CA GLY A 235 -11.51 -21.42 -5.67
C GLY A 235 -10.04 -21.37 -6.02
N GLU A 236 -9.75 -21.66 -7.27
CA GLU A 236 -8.39 -21.75 -7.82
C GLU A 236 -8.10 -20.51 -8.65
N TYR A 237 -6.93 -19.91 -8.44
CA TYR A 237 -6.51 -18.68 -9.09
C TYR A 237 -5.05 -18.78 -9.54
N ALA A 238 -4.68 -17.94 -10.50
CA ALA A 238 -3.28 -17.77 -10.87
C ALA A 238 -2.99 -16.33 -11.27
N TRP A 239 -1.82 -15.85 -10.84
CA TRP A 239 -1.19 -14.71 -11.50
C TRP A 239 -0.62 -15.19 -12.83
N ILE A 240 -0.86 -14.44 -13.90
CA ILE A 240 -0.34 -14.74 -15.23
C ILE A 240 0.50 -13.59 -15.76
N GLN A 241 1.53 -13.92 -16.54
CA GLN A 241 2.31 -12.98 -17.35
C GLN A 241 2.31 -13.47 -18.80
N PHE A 242 2.02 -12.59 -19.75
CA PHE A 242 1.83 -12.98 -21.15
C PHE A 242 2.01 -11.82 -22.14
N THR A 243 2.27 -12.16 -23.40
CA THR A 243 2.15 -11.24 -24.53
C THR A 243 0.84 -11.51 -25.28
N GLU A 244 0.06 -10.46 -25.58
CA GLU A 244 -1.19 -10.58 -26.33
C GLU A 244 -0.97 -11.20 -27.72
N GLY A 245 -1.85 -12.12 -28.11
CA GLY A 245 -1.77 -12.87 -29.37
C GLY A 245 -0.66 -13.94 -29.43
N LYS A 246 0.16 -14.08 -28.38
CA LYS A 246 1.21 -15.11 -28.29
C LYS A 246 0.87 -16.19 -27.28
N ALA A 247 1.35 -17.39 -27.57
CA ALA A 247 1.24 -18.56 -26.70
C ALA A 247 2.47 -18.68 -25.77
N ASN A 248 2.73 -17.67 -24.95
CA ASN A 248 3.89 -17.62 -24.05
C ASN A 248 3.52 -17.36 -22.58
N THR A 249 2.27 -17.57 -22.22
CA THR A 249 1.75 -17.36 -20.86
C THR A 249 2.57 -18.13 -19.83
N GLN A 250 2.94 -17.43 -18.76
CA GLN A 250 3.49 -17.97 -17.52
C GLN A 250 2.44 -17.85 -16.42
N ALA A 251 2.44 -18.76 -15.45
CA ALA A 251 1.45 -18.75 -14.37
C ALA A 251 2.05 -19.12 -13.01
N TRP A 252 1.51 -18.53 -11.95
CA TRP A 252 1.79 -18.84 -10.54
C TRP A 252 0.47 -19.06 -9.81
N ASP A 253 0.15 -20.32 -9.51
CA ASP A 253 -1.17 -20.73 -9.02
C ASP A 253 -1.26 -20.81 -7.49
N PHE A 254 -2.46 -20.52 -6.99
CA PHE A 254 -2.81 -20.65 -5.57
C PHE A 254 -4.31 -20.94 -5.43
N ALA A 255 -4.68 -21.44 -4.26
CA ALA A 255 -6.06 -21.72 -3.91
C ALA A 255 -6.53 -20.78 -2.79
N ILE A 256 -7.74 -20.24 -2.91
CA ILE A 256 -8.44 -19.58 -1.82
C ILE A 256 -9.33 -20.62 -1.15
N VAL A 257 -9.07 -20.86 0.13
CA VAL A 257 -9.89 -21.73 0.99
C VAL A 257 -10.74 -20.86 1.90
N ARG A 258 -11.89 -21.39 2.35
CA ARG A 258 -12.68 -20.70 3.37
C ARG A 258 -11.82 -20.48 4.62
N GLY A 259 -11.79 -19.25 5.12
CA GLY A 259 -11.29 -18.97 6.45
C GLY A 259 -11.99 -19.87 7.47
N LYS A 260 -11.22 -20.41 8.42
CA LYS A 260 -11.79 -21.11 9.57
C LYS A 260 -12.45 -20.12 10.52
#